data_AF-A0A6A2XB12-F1
#
_entry.id   AF-A0A6A2XB12-F1
#
_cell.length_a   1.000
_cell.length_b   1.000
_cell.length_c   1.000
_cell.angle_alpha   90.00
_cell.angle_beta   90.00
_cell.angle_gamma   90.00
#
_symmetry.space_group_name_H-M   'P 1'
#
loop_
_entity.id
_entity.type
_entity.pdbx_description
1 polymer ?
#
loop_
_entity_poly.entity_id
_entity_poly.type
_entity_poly.pdbx_seq_one_letter_code
_entity_poly.pdbx_strand_id
1 'polypeptide(L)'
;MAAKKLENMGPVTRSEWVMVGTMLLAVTLWVCGEKLGIPSVVVAMIGLSILLLLGVLDWDDCLSEKSAWDTLAWFAVLVVMAGQLTNLGIVSWMSGCVAKFLQSFSLGWPAAFGVLQASYFFIHYLFASQTGHVGALYSAFLAMHLAAGVPGILAALALAYNTNLFGAITHYSSGQAAVYYGAGYVDLPDVFKMGFVMAFINAIIWVVVGSIWWKFLGLF
;
A
#
# COMPACT_ATOMS: atom_id res chain seq x y z
N MET A 1 -0.34 -37.45 -5.82
CA MET A 1 -0.54 -37.11 -4.40
C MET A 1 -1.71 -36.14 -4.21
N ALA A 2 -1.80 -35.02 -4.95
CA ALA A 2 -2.92 -34.07 -4.86
C ALA A 2 -4.29 -34.65 -5.25
N ALA A 3 -4.40 -35.35 -6.40
CA ALA A 3 -5.66 -35.96 -6.84
C ALA A 3 -6.26 -36.94 -5.81
N LYS A 4 -5.40 -37.71 -5.13
CA LYS A 4 -5.81 -38.66 -4.09
C LYS A 4 -6.30 -37.97 -2.81
N LYS A 5 -5.74 -36.80 -2.46
CA LYS A 5 -6.27 -35.97 -1.37
C LYS A 5 -7.63 -35.36 -1.74
N LEU A 6 -7.84 -34.96 -2.99
CA LEU A 6 -9.12 -34.44 -3.46
C LEU A 6 -10.22 -35.51 -3.42
N GLU A 7 -9.94 -36.73 -3.86
CA GLU A 7 -10.87 -37.87 -3.70
C GLU A 7 -11.22 -38.10 -2.23
N ASN A 8 -10.24 -38.01 -1.33
CA ASN A 8 -10.47 -38.18 0.12
C ASN A 8 -11.27 -37.03 0.76
N MET A 9 -11.27 -35.82 0.19
CA MET A 9 -12.06 -34.68 0.70
C MET A 9 -13.55 -34.83 0.40
N GLY A 10 -13.91 -35.60 -0.63
CA GLY A 10 -15.30 -35.85 -1.00
C GLY A 10 -15.95 -34.70 -1.77
N PRO A 11 -17.28 -34.74 -1.95
CA PRO A 11 -18.02 -33.70 -2.67
C PRO A 11 -18.05 -32.38 -1.89
N VAL A 12 -18.14 -31.27 -2.63
CA VAL A 12 -18.20 -29.92 -2.07
C VAL A 12 -19.41 -29.79 -1.14
N THR A 13 -19.16 -29.37 0.09
CA THR A 13 -20.15 -29.18 1.13
C THR A 13 -20.95 -27.89 0.93
N ARG A 14 -22.09 -27.78 1.61
CA ARG A 14 -22.91 -26.56 1.59
C ARG A 14 -22.12 -25.34 2.07
N SER A 15 -21.32 -25.48 3.14
CA SER A 15 -20.52 -24.39 3.69
C SER A 15 -19.45 -23.91 2.72
N GLU A 16 -18.80 -24.83 2.00
CA GLU A 16 -17.84 -24.47 0.94
C GLU A 16 -18.51 -23.74 -0.23
N TRP A 17 -19.72 -24.14 -0.64
CA TRP A 17 -20.48 -23.40 -1.66
C TRP A 17 -20.86 -21.99 -1.21
N VAL A 18 -21.25 -21.83 0.05
CA VAL A 18 -21.55 -20.51 0.63
C VAL A 18 -20.29 -19.65 0.68
N MET A 19 -19.15 -20.21 1.08
CA MET A 19 -17.86 -19.52 1.07
C MET A 19 -17.49 -19.03 -0.34
N VAL A 20 -17.58 -19.91 -1.35
CA VAL A 20 -17.29 -19.56 -2.75
C VAL A 20 -18.23 -18.47 -3.24
N GLY A 21 -19.55 -18.60 -3.00
CA GLY A 21 -20.53 -17.60 -3.39
C GLY A 21 -20.27 -16.23 -2.74
N THR A 22 -19.89 -16.23 -1.47
CA THR A 22 -19.55 -15.01 -0.72
C THR A 22 -18.28 -14.36 -1.27
N MET A 23 -17.27 -15.16 -1.61
CA MET A 23 -16.04 -14.66 -2.22
C MET A 23 -16.28 -14.07 -3.61
N LEU A 24 -17.07 -14.73 -4.46
CA LEU A 24 -17.44 -14.21 -5.78
C LEU A 24 -18.24 -12.90 -5.68
N LEU A 25 -19.17 -12.82 -4.73
CA LEU A 25 -19.90 -11.59 -4.44
C LEU A 25 -18.94 -10.47 -4.02
N ALA A 26 -18.03 -10.73 -3.08
CA ALA A 26 -17.06 -9.75 -2.61
C ALA A 26 -16.16 -9.24 -3.75
N VAL A 27 -15.62 -10.14 -4.58
CA VAL A 27 -14.80 -9.77 -5.75
C VAL A 27 -15.60 -8.92 -6.73
N THR A 28 -16.85 -9.31 -7.02
CA THR A 28 -17.72 -8.55 -7.93
C THR A 28 -18.00 -7.15 -7.38
N LEU A 29 -18.29 -7.03 -6.08
CA LEU A 29 -18.52 -5.76 -5.42
C LEU A 29 -17.25 -4.91 -5.34
N TRP A 30 -16.06 -5.49 -5.20
CA TRP A 30 -14.81 -4.73 -5.26
C TRP A 30 -14.52 -4.19 -6.65
N VAL A 31 -14.80 -4.97 -7.71
CA VAL A 31 -14.65 -4.52 -9.10
C VAL A 31 -15.65 -3.42 -9.45
N CYS A 32 -16.90 -3.54 -8.99
CA CYS A 32 -17.96 -2.58 -9.28
C CYS A 32 -18.11 -1.47 -8.23
N GLY A 33 -17.33 -1.51 -7.14
CA GLY A 33 -17.57 -0.73 -5.93
C GLY A 33 -17.52 0.78 -6.16
N GLU A 34 -16.58 1.25 -6.97
CA GLU A 34 -16.47 2.67 -7.33
C GLU A 34 -17.73 3.17 -8.06
N LYS A 35 -18.27 2.38 -9.01
CA LYS A 35 -19.49 2.73 -9.75
C LYS A 35 -20.75 2.67 -8.89
N LEU A 36 -20.75 1.79 -7.89
CA LEU A 36 -21.89 1.58 -6.98
C LEU A 36 -21.81 2.45 -5.72
N GLY A 37 -20.70 3.18 -5.51
CA GLY A 37 -20.45 3.95 -4.30
C GLY A 37 -20.30 3.09 -3.04
N ILE A 38 -19.88 1.83 -3.17
CA ILE A 38 -19.74 0.89 -2.06
C ILE A 38 -18.25 0.84 -1.64
N PRO A 39 -17.90 1.32 -0.42
CA PRO A 39 -16.53 1.26 0.07
C PRO A 39 -16.05 -0.19 0.27
N SER A 40 -14.76 -0.44 0.03
CA SER A 40 -14.16 -1.77 0.17
C SER A 40 -14.38 -2.41 1.55
N VAL A 41 -14.34 -1.61 2.63
CA VAL A 41 -14.62 -2.07 4.00
C VAL A 41 -16.06 -2.59 4.14
N VAL A 42 -17.03 -1.93 3.50
CA VAL A 42 -18.44 -2.36 3.54
C VAL A 42 -18.60 -3.72 2.84
N VAL A 43 -17.91 -3.93 1.72
CA VAL A 43 -17.90 -5.23 1.01
C VAL A 43 -17.37 -6.34 1.92
N ALA A 44 -16.26 -6.09 2.63
CA ALA A 44 -15.70 -7.06 3.58
C ALA A 44 -16.68 -7.38 4.72
N MET A 45 -17.35 -6.36 5.28
CA MET A 45 -18.37 -6.53 6.33
C MET A 45 -19.60 -7.29 5.86
N ILE A 46 -20.05 -7.08 4.61
CA ILE A 46 -21.11 -7.88 4.00
C ILE A 46 -20.68 -9.34 3.91
N GLY A 47 -19.47 -9.60 3.43
CA GLY A 47 -18.90 -10.95 3.35
C GLY A 47 -18.89 -11.65 4.71
N LEU A 48 -18.31 -11.02 5.73
CA LEU A 48 -18.29 -11.55 7.09
C LEU A 48 -19.69 -11.81 7.64
N SER A 49 -20.63 -10.88 7.42
CA SER A 49 -22.02 -11.02 7.86
C SER A 49 -22.70 -12.23 7.22
N ILE A 50 -22.49 -12.48 5.92
CA ILE A 50 -23.03 -13.64 5.22
C ILE A 50 -22.47 -14.93 5.82
N LEU A 51 -21.15 -15.00 6.05
CA LEU A 51 -20.49 -16.19 6.59
C LEU A 51 -20.99 -16.53 8.01
N LEU A 52 -21.19 -15.51 8.86
CA LEU A 52 -21.75 -15.69 10.21
C LEU A 52 -23.23 -16.09 10.17
N LEU A 53 -24.06 -15.42 9.36
CA LEU A 53 -25.50 -15.69 9.29
C LEU A 53 -25.81 -17.08 8.72
N LEU A 54 -24.97 -17.58 7.81
CA LEU A 54 -25.13 -18.90 7.20
C LEU A 54 -24.40 -20.02 7.95
N GLY A 55 -23.75 -19.71 9.08
CA GLY A 55 -23.07 -20.68 9.93
C GLY A 55 -21.85 -21.33 9.27
N VAL A 56 -21.17 -20.60 8.38
CA VAL A 56 -19.87 -21.01 7.82
C VAL A 56 -18.74 -20.66 8.78
N LEU A 57 -18.88 -19.55 9.48
CA LEU A 57 -18.02 -19.14 10.59
C LEU A 57 -18.87 -18.95 11.84
N ASP A 58 -18.31 -19.31 12.98
CA ASP A 58 -18.85 -18.97 14.28
C ASP A 58 -18.17 -17.71 14.83
N TRP A 59 -18.78 -17.08 15.84
CA TRP A 59 -18.21 -15.88 16.46
C TRP A 59 -16.86 -16.16 17.13
N ASP A 60 -16.69 -17.36 17.70
CA ASP A 60 -15.44 -17.79 18.31
C ASP A 60 -14.31 -17.95 17.28
N ASP A 61 -14.60 -18.29 16.03
CA ASP A 61 -13.61 -18.28 14.94
C ASP A 61 -13.06 -16.86 14.74
N CYS A 62 -13.94 -15.85 14.76
CA CYS A 62 -13.55 -14.45 14.62
C CYS A 62 -12.73 -13.95 15.81
N LEU A 63 -13.08 -14.36 17.03
CA LEU A 63 -12.34 -13.98 18.25
C LEU A 63 -10.97 -14.66 18.34
N SER A 64 -10.87 -15.90 17.83
CA SER A 64 -9.64 -16.69 17.89
C SER A 64 -8.65 -16.39 16.75
N GLU A 65 -9.05 -15.62 15.74
CA GLU A 65 -8.21 -15.17 14.63
C GLU A 65 -7.20 -14.09 15.06
N LYS A 66 -6.19 -14.50 15.84
CA LYS A 66 -5.20 -13.60 16.48
C LYS A 66 -4.45 -12.72 15.48
N SER A 67 -4.20 -13.20 14.27
CA SER A 67 -3.45 -12.43 13.25
C SER A 67 -4.19 -11.16 12.82
N ALA A 68 -5.52 -11.25 12.67
CA ALA A 68 -6.36 -10.10 12.34
C ALA A 68 -6.36 -9.06 13.49
N TRP A 69 -6.48 -9.52 14.74
CA TRP A 69 -6.46 -8.64 15.92
C TRP A 69 -5.11 -7.97 16.14
N ASP A 70 -4.02 -8.72 15.98
CA ASP A 70 -2.66 -8.19 16.09
C ASP A 70 -2.44 -7.10 15.03
N THR A 71 -2.73 -7.40 13.77
CA THR A 71 -2.65 -6.45 12.66
C THR A 71 -3.49 -5.20 12.91
N LEU A 72 -4.73 -5.36 13.34
CA LEU A 72 -5.60 -4.22 13.66
C LEU A 72 -5.00 -3.32 14.75
N ALA A 73 -4.49 -3.92 15.83
CA ALA A 73 -4.01 -3.19 16.99
C ALA A 73 -2.79 -2.32 16.66
N TRP A 74 -1.73 -2.89 16.10
CA TRP A 74 -0.51 -2.12 15.83
C TRP A 74 -0.70 -1.19 14.63
N PHE A 75 -1.44 -1.60 13.58
CA PHE A 75 -1.65 -0.76 12.39
C PHE A 75 -2.48 0.49 12.73
N ALA A 76 -3.52 0.35 13.57
CA ALA A 76 -4.33 1.49 14.01
C ALA A 76 -3.49 2.54 14.76
N VAL A 77 -2.64 2.11 15.69
CA VAL A 77 -1.77 3.01 16.46
C VAL A 77 -0.82 3.75 15.51
N LEU A 78 -0.15 3.06 14.61
CA LEU A 78 0.82 3.69 13.71
C LEU A 78 0.17 4.65 12.71
N VAL A 79 -1.00 4.32 12.15
CA VAL A 79 -1.76 5.21 11.27
C VAL A 79 -2.15 6.49 12.01
N VAL A 80 -2.63 6.38 13.25
CA VAL A 80 -2.99 7.55 14.07
C VAL A 80 -1.77 8.41 14.39
N MET A 81 -0.64 7.81 14.77
CA MET A 81 0.60 8.54 15.03
C MET A 81 1.09 9.30 13.79
N ALA A 82 1.08 8.66 12.62
CA ALA A 82 1.42 9.31 11.35
C ALA A 82 0.48 10.48 11.02
N GLY A 83 -0.82 10.31 11.27
CA GLY A 83 -1.80 11.39 11.16
C GLY A 83 -1.50 12.56 12.08
N GLN A 84 -1.11 12.30 13.33
CA GLN A 84 -0.75 13.37 14.28
C GLN A 84 0.52 14.12 13.88
N LEU A 85 1.55 13.44 13.36
CA LEU A 85 2.75 14.11 12.81
C LEU A 85 2.39 15.09 11.69
N THR A 86 1.39 14.74 10.88
CA THR A 86 0.85 15.60 9.82
C THR A 86 0.09 16.79 10.41
N ASN A 87 -0.86 16.53 11.30
CA ASN A 87 -1.71 17.55 11.91
C ASN A 87 -0.93 18.58 12.74
N LEU A 88 0.14 18.14 13.42
CA LEU A 88 1.05 19.01 14.17
C LEU A 88 1.98 19.83 13.26
N GLY A 89 1.91 19.65 11.94
CA GLY A 89 2.68 20.43 10.97
C GLY A 89 4.15 20.01 10.84
N ILE A 90 4.58 18.94 11.51
CA ILE A 90 5.97 18.43 11.46
C ILE A 90 6.33 18.05 10.02
N VAL A 91 5.40 17.40 9.33
CA VAL A 91 5.54 17.02 7.92
C VAL A 91 5.73 18.25 7.02
N SER A 92 4.90 19.28 7.20
CA SER A 92 4.97 20.52 6.43
C SER A 92 6.29 21.26 6.69
N TRP A 93 6.68 21.41 7.96
CA TRP A 93 7.95 22.02 8.34
C TRP A 93 9.16 21.32 7.71
N MET A 94 9.22 19.99 7.81
CA MET A 94 10.29 19.18 7.23
C MET A 94 10.34 19.32 5.71
N SER A 95 9.18 19.31 5.03
CA SER A 95 9.12 19.53 3.58
C SER A 95 9.67 20.91 3.18
N GLY A 96 9.40 21.96 3.97
CA GLY A 96 9.94 23.30 3.74
C GLY A 96 11.46 23.38 3.90
N CYS A 97 12.04 22.64 4.85
CA CYS A 97 13.49 22.53 5.01
C CYS A 97 14.14 21.84 3.80
N VAL A 98 13.56 20.73 3.33
CA VAL A 98 14.05 19.98 2.16
C VAL A 98 13.95 20.82 0.88
N ALA A 99 12.83 21.54 0.68
CA ALA A 99 12.66 22.42 -0.47
C ALA A 99 13.76 23.50 -0.55
N LYS A 100 14.04 24.19 0.56
CA LYS A 100 15.09 25.21 0.65
C LYS A 100 16.48 24.62 0.42
N PHE A 101 16.73 23.43 0.96
CA PHE A 101 17.97 22.72 0.74
C PHE A 101 18.16 22.36 -0.74
N LEU A 102 17.14 21.84 -1.43
CA LEU A 102 17.26 21.51 -2.85
C LEU A 102 17.43 22.74 -3.75
N GLN A 103 16.79 23.86 -3.42
CA GLN A 103 16.98 25.12 -4.14
C GLN A 103 18.43 25.63 -4.05
N SER A 104 19.16 25.34 -2.97
CA SER A 104 20.55 25.79 -2.84
C SER A 104 21.52 25.08 -3.78
N PHE A 105 21.19 23.87 -4.26
CA PHE A 105 22.04 23.11 -5.19
C PHE A 105 21.91 23.53 -6.66
N SER A 106 20.98 24.44 -7.02
CA SER A 106 20.75 24.87 -8.40
C SER A 106 20.61 23.70 -9.39
N LEU A 107 19.99 22.61 -8.95
CA LEU A 107 19.83 21.39 -9.76
C LEU A 107 18.86 21.64 -10.92
N GLY A 108 19.18 21.08 -12.10
CA GLY A 108 18.20 20.97 -13.17
C GLY A 108 17.02 20.07 -12.74
N TRP A 109 15.84 20.33 -13.30
CA TRP A 109 14.61 19.64 -12.90
C TRP A 109 14.70 18.09 -12.92
N PRO A 110 15.45 17.41 -13.83
CA PRO A 110 15.54 15.94 -13.80
C PRO A 110 16.29 15.43 -12.56
N ALA A 111 17.34 16.14 -12.14
CA ALA A 111 18.09 15.79 -10.95
C ALA A 111 17.27 16.06 -9.67
N ALA A 112 16.59 17.21 -9.62
CA ALA A 112 15.67 17.53 -8.52
C ALA A 112 14.53 16.50 -8.42
N PHE A 113 13.94 16.08 -9.54
CA PHE A 113 12.94 15.01 -9.61
C PHE A 113 13.48 13.71 -9.01
N GLY A 114 14.67 13.25 -9.42
CA GLY A 114 15.25 12.01 -8.89
C GLY A 114 15.46 12.06 -7.37
N VAL A 115 15.99 13.18 -6.85
CA VAL A 115 16.23 13.33 -5.40
C VAL A 115 14.92 13.40 -4.62
N LEU A 116 13.92 14.14 -5.11
CA LEU A 116 12.61 14.22 -4.48
C LEU A 116 11.89 12.87 -4.49
N GLN A 117 11.95 12.12 -5.60
CA GLN A 117 11.35 10.78 -5.67
C GLN A 117 12.05 9.79 -4.75
N ALA A 118 13.38 9.80 -4.68
CA ALA A 118 14.12 8.96 -3.75
C ALA A 118 13.79 9.31 -2.29
N SER A 119 13.72 10.60 -1.97
CA SER A 119 13.37 11.07 -0.63
C SER A 119 11.94 10.67 -0.24
N TYR A 120 10.98 10.83 -1.16
CA TYR A 120 9.60 10.35 -0.98
C TYR A 120 9.56 8.83 -0.82
N PHE A 121 10.40 8.08 -1.54
CA PHE A 121 10.46 6.63 -1.40
C PHE A 121 10.95 6.22 0.01
N PHE A 122 12.10 6.75 0.44
CA PHE A 122 12.78 6.31 1.66
C PHE A 122 12.17 6.86 2.94
N ILE A 123 11.54 8.04 2.92
CA ILE A 123 10.85 8.56 4.11
C ILE A 123 9.72 7.61 4.56
N HIS A 124 9.23 6.76 3.66
CA HIS A 124 8.21 5.78 3.99
C HIS A 124 8.65 4.74 5.04
N TYR A 125 9.95 4.53 5.27
CA TYR A 125 10.42 3.75 6.42
C TYR A 125 9.91 4.29 7.76
N LEU A 126 9.53 5.56 7.82
CA LEU A 126 8.96 6.23 9.00
C LEU A 126 7.43 6.18 9.06
N PHE A 127 6.76 5.59 8.06
CA PHE A 127 5.31 5.52 7.92
C PHE A 127 4.84 4.08 7.89
N ALA A 128 3.73 3.81 8.57
CA ALA A 128 3.09 2.50 8.58
C ALA A 128 1.91 2.36 7.62
N SER A 129 1.72 3.31 6.71
CA SER A 129 0.57 3.29 5.82
C SER A 129 0.82 4.11 4.58
N GLN A 130 0.47 3.54 3.43
CA GLN A 130 0.47 4.29 2.17
C GLN A 130 -0.55 5.41 2.14
N THR A 131 -1.74 5.15 2.66
CA THR A 131 -2.76 6.18 2.79
C THR A 131 -2.28 7.30 3.72
N GLY A 132 -1.66 6.94 4.85
CA GLY A 132 -1.08 7.90 5.79
C GLY A 132 0.05 8.72 5.17
N HIS A 133 0.97 8.08 4.44
CA HIS A 133 2.05 8.76 3.72
C HIS A 133 1.48 9.75 2.70
N VAL A 134 0.56 9.30 1.84
CA VAL A 134 -0.05 10.16 0.80
C VAL A 134 -0.74 11.36 1.42
N GLY A 135 -1.58 11.15 2.45
CA GLY A 135 -2.28 12.24 3.12
C GLY A 135 -1.32 13.26 3.75
N ALA A 136 -0.17 12.81 4.22
CA ALA A 136 0.84 13.64 4.86
C ALA A 136 1.69 14.44 3.87
N LEU A 137 2.26 13.75 2.88
CA LEU A 137 3.43 14.22 2.13
C LEU A 137 3.14 14.50 0.65
N TYR A 138 2.07 13.95 0.08
CA TYR A 138 1.85 14.00 -1.38
C TYR A 138 1.76 15.45 -1.89
N SER A 139 0.93 16.28 -1.27
CA SER A 139 0.73 17.67 -1.68
C SER A 139 2.00 18.51 -1.54
N ALA A 140 2.74 18.33 -0.44
CA ALA A 140 4.00 19.01 -0.20
C ALA A 140 5.07 18.62 -1.22
N PHE A 141 5.24 17.31 -1.48
CA PHE A 141 6.18 16.84 -2.48
C PHE A 141 5.78 17.26 -3.90
N LEU A 142 4.50 17.25 -4.24
CA LEU A 142 4.03 17.75 -5.54
C LEU A 142 4.38 19.24 -5.71
N ALA A 143 4.15 20.06 -4.67
CA ALA A 143 4.53 21.48 -4.70
C ALA A 143 6.04 21.67 -4.87
N MET A 144 6.88 20.86 -4.21
CA MET A 144 8.33 20.89 -4.36
C MET A 144 8.77 20.51 -5.79
N HIS A 145 8.14 19.51 -6.40
CA HIS A 145 8.42 19.12 -7.80
C HIS A 145 8.08 20.25 -8.77
N LEU A 146 6.91 20.87 -8.61
CA LEU A 146 6.48 22.00 -9.45
C LEU A 146 7.42 23.20 -9.30
N ALA A 147 7.83 23.52 -8.06
CA ALA A 147 8.80 24.59 -7.79
C ALA A 147 10.19 24.30 -8.37
N ALA A 148 10.56 23.03 -8.51
CA ALA A 148 11.80 22.60 -9.16
C ALA A 148 11.70 22.53 -10.70
N GLY A 149 10.57 22.91 -11.30
CA GLY A 149 10.37 22.94 -12.76
C GLY A 149 10.03 21.59 -13.38
N VAL A 150 9.63 20.60 -12.57
CA VAL A 150 9.21 19.28 -13.07
C VAL A 150 7.83 19.41 -13.76
N PRO A 151 7.61 18.78 -14.92
CA PRO A 151 6.28 18.73 -15.55
C PRO A 151 5.20 18.19 -14.58
N GLY A 152 4.10 18.91 -14.43
CA GLY A 152 3.13 18.64 -13.36
C GLY A 152 2.46 17.26 -13.44
N ILE A 153 2.11 16.79 -14.64
CA ILE A 153 1.52 15.46 -14.84
C ILE A 153 2.54 14.38 -14.48
N LEU A 154 3.80 14.53 -14.89
CA LEU A 154 4.88 13.62 -14.55
C LEU A 154 5.07 13.54 -13.02
N ALA A 155 5.13 14.69 -12.34
CA ALA A 155 5.29 14.75 -10.90
C ALA A 155 4.13 14.04 -10.16
N ALA A 156 2.89 14.33 -10.55
CA ALA A 156 1.70 13.75 -9.93
C ALA A 156 1.64 12.22 -10.10
N LEU A 157 1.86 11.73 -11.32
CA LEU A 157 1.85 10.30 -11.63
C LEU A 157 3.01 9.59 -10.96
N ALA A 158 4.22 10.14 -11.03
CA ALA A 158 5.40 9.53 -10.44
C ALA A 158 5.27 9.40 -8.92
N LEU A 159 4.72 10.41 -8.22
CA LEU A 159 4.40 10.29 -6.79
C LEU A 159 3.38 9.18 -6.53
N ALA A 160 2.30 9.11 -7.33
CA ALA A 160 1.28 8.07 -7.18
C ALA A 160 1.85 6.65 -7.42
N TYR A 161 2.74 6.49 -8.40
CA TYR A 161 3.39 5.20 -8.64
C TYR A 161 4.37 4.85 -7.54
N ASN A 162 5.21 5.80 -7.12
CA ASN A 162 6.13 5.64 -5.99
C ASN A 162 5.37 5.18 -4.73
N THR A 163 4.15 5.71 -4.53
CA THR A 163 3.26 5.27 -3.45
C THR A 163 2.99 3.75 -3.43
N ASN A 164 2.92 3.14 -4.60
CA ASN A 164 2.67 1.71 -4.69
C ASN A 164 3.96 0.90 -4.53
N LEU A 165 5.10 1.44 -4.97
CA LEU A 165 6.39 0.73 -4.98
C LEU A 165 6.97 0.56 -3.58
N PHE A 166 6.87 1.58 -2.73
CA PHE A 166 7.28 1.43 -1.33
C PHE A 166 6.31 0.56 -0.50
N GLY A 167 5.27 -0.01 -1.13
CA GLY A 167 4.36 -1.01 -0.56
C GLY A 167 5.05 -2.23 0.05
N ALA A 168 6.24 -2.56 -0.45
CA ALA A 168 6.93 -3.82 -0.18
C ALA A 168 8.24 -3.67 0.63
N ILE A 169 8.52 -2.50 1.21
CA ILE A 169 9.84 -2.23 1.84
C ILE A 169 9.94 -2.64 3.32
N THR A 170 8.80 -2.69 4.02
CA THR A 170 8.72 -3.14 5.42
C THR A 170 7.47 -4.00 5.62
N HIS A 171 7.36 -4.67 6.77
CA HIS A 171 6.15 -5.40 7.14
C HIS A 171 4.96 -4.46 7.43
N TYR A 172 5.24 -3.19 7.73
CA TYR A 172 4.23 -2.18 8.03
C TYR A 172 3.97 -1.17 6.92
N SER A 173 4.66 -1.24 5.78
CA SER A 173 4.52 -0.22 4.73
C SER A 173 3.10 -0.15 4.17
N SER A 174 2.37 -1.27 4.18
CA SER A 174 1.02 -1.35 3.65
C SER A 174 0.17 -2.36 4.43
N GLY A 175 -1.16 -2.26 4.29
CA GLY A 175 -2.06 -3.27 4.88
C GLY A 175 -1.81 -4.66 4.29
N GLN A 176 -1.44 -4.74 3.01
CA GLN A 176 -1.08 -6.00 2.36
C GLN A 176 0.19 -6.60 2.98
N ALA A 177 1.23 -5.78 3.16
CA ALA A 177 2.48 -6.23 3.79
C ALA A 177 2.26 -6.72 5.23
N ALA A 178 1.38 -6.03 5.98
CA ALA A 178 1.00 -6.41 7.33
C ALA A 178 0.35 -7.79 7.36
N VAL A 179 -0.60 -8.06 6.45
CA VAL A 179 -1.27 -9.37 6.33
C VAL A 179 -0.29 -10.48 5.95
N TYR A 180 0.61 -10.24 4.99
CA TYR A 180 1.60 -11.25 4.59
C TYR A 180 2.57 -11.59 5.71
N TYR A 181 3.04 -10.58 6.45
CA TYR A 181 3.93 -10.81 7.60
C TYR A 181 3.19 -11.48 8.77
N GLY A 182 1.96 -11.06 9.05
CA GLY A 182 1.11 -11.62 10.10
C GLY A 182 0.74 -13.09 9.91
N ALA A 183 0.98 -13.67 8.72
CA ALA A 183 0.81 -15.09 8.47
C ALA A 183 1.91 -15.97 9.10
N GLY A 184 3.02 -15.39 9.57
CA GLY A 184 4.06 -16.10 10.33
C GLY A 184 5.00 -16.98 9.51
N TYR A 185 5.00 -16.87 8.18
CA TYR A 185 5.87 -17.66 7.29
C TYR A 185 7.21 -17.00 6.97
N VAL A 186 7.40 -15.72 7.30
CA VAL A 186 8.58 -14.93 6.91
C VAL A 186 9.15 -14.21 8.12
N ASP A 187 10.45 -14.37 8.36
CA ASP A 187 11.14 -13.71 9.46
C ASP A 187 11.34 -12.22 9.19
N LEU A 188 11.32 -11.41 10.25
CA LEU A 188 11.47 -9.95 10.16
C LEU A 188 12.73 -9.50 9.39
N PRO A 189 13.94 -10.07 9.61
CA PRO A 189 15.13 -9.67 8.86
C PRO A 189 15.00 -9.93 7.36
N ASP A 190 14.32 -11.01 6.97
CA ASP A 190 14.10 -11.35 5.56
C ASP A 190 13.13 -10.38 4.90
N VAL A 191 12.09 -9.94 5.61
CA VAL A 191 11.20 -8.88 5.10
C VAL A 191 11.99 -7.61 4.77
N PHE A 192 12.86 -7.14 5.67
CA PHE A 192 13.67 -5.94 5.40
C PHE A 192 14.70 -6.15 4.29
N LYS A 193 15.36 -7.30 4.26
CA LYS A 193 16.33 -7.63 3.22
C LYS A 193 15.67 -7.68 1.84
N MET A 194 14.53 -8.38 1.73
CA MET A 194 13.77 -8.46 0.49
C MET A 194 13.18 -7.10 0.11
N GLY A 195 12.69 -6.33 1.08
CA GLY A 195 12.19 -4.98 0.84
C GLY A 195 13.25 -4.04 0.26
N PHE A 196 14.48 -4.10 0.78
CA PHE A 196 15.61 -3.36 0.24
C PHE A 196 15.96 -3.81 -1.20
N VAL A 197 16.00 -5.13 -1.45
CA VAL A 197 16.23 -5.66 -2.81
C VAL A 197 15.12 -5.19 -3.77
N MET A 198 13.86 -5.23 -3.35
CA MET A 198 12.73 -4.77 -4.15
C MET A 198 12.77 -3.26 -4.41
N ALA A 199 13.26 -2.45 -3.46
CA ALA A 199 13.47 -1.03 -3.69
C ALA A 199 14.45 -0.78 -4.85
N PHE A 200 15.56 -1.52 -4.91
CA PHE A 200 16.52 -1.42 -6.03
C PHE A 200 15.92 -1.89 -7.36
N ILE A 201 15.24 -3.03 -7.36
CA ILE A 201 14.59 -3.56 -8.56
C ILE A 201 13.57 -2.56 -9.10
N ASN A 202 12.69 -2.05 -8.24
CA ASN A 202 11.70 -1.05 -8.59
C ASN A 202 12.36 0.24 -9.11
N ALA A 203 13.40 0.73 -8.43
CA ALA A 203 14.14 1.90 -8.89
C ALA A 203 14.71 1.71 -10.31
N ILE A 204 15.34 0.57 -10.59
CA ILE A 204 15.91 0.26 -11.92
C ILE A 204 14.79 0.20 -12.96
N ILE A 205 13.70 -0.51 -12.70
CA ILE A 205 12.58 -0.64 -13.63
C ILE A 205 11.99 0.74 -13.97
N TRP A 206 11.72 1.57 -12.96
CA TRP A 206 11.09 2.86 -13.19
C TRP A 206 12.04 3.92 -13.77
N VAL A 207 13.32 3.87 -13.43
CA VAL A 207 14.33 4.74 -14.04
C VAL A 207 14.58 4.35 -15.50
N VAL A 208 14.64 3.07 -15.83
CA VAL A 208 14.96 2.62 -17.20
C VAL A 208 13.69 2.50 -18.05
N VAL A 209 12.82 1.56 -17.71
CA VAL A 209 11.61 1.27 -18.49
C VAL A 209 10.60 2.40 -18.34
N GLY A 210 10.41 2.90 -17.11
CA GLY A 210 9.49 3.99 -16.83
C GLY A 210 9.86 5.28 -17.58
N SER A 211 11.13 5.69 -17.56
CA SER A 211 11.56 6.92 -18.28
C SER A 211 11.41 6.81 -19.80
N ILE A 212 11.73 5.66 -20.39
CA ILE A 212 11.54 5.42 -21.83
C ILE A 212 10.05 5.49 -22.17
N TRP A 213 9.21 4.84 -21.38
CA TRP A 213 7.76 4.82 -21.59
C TRP A 213 7.13 6.20 -21.43
N TRP A 214 7.50 6.95 -20.38
CA TRP A 214 7.03 8.30 -20.16
C TRP A 214 7.44 9.27 -21.27
N LYS A 215 8.65 9.11 -21.81
CA LYS A 215 9.09 9.87 -22.98
C LYS A 215 8.29 9.51 -24.24
N PHE A 216 7.99 8.23 -24.45
CA PHE A 216 7.12 7.79 -25.54
C PHE A 216 5.71 8.37 -25.43
N LEU A 217 5.18 8.48 -24.20
CA LEU A 217 3.89 9.12 -23.93
C LEU A 217 3.91 10.66 -23.99
N GLY A 218 5.08 11.29 -24.17
CA GLY A 218 5.21 12.75 -24.20
C GLY A 218 5.01 13.43 -22.85
N LEU A 219 5.31 12.74 -21.74
CA LEU A 219 5.20 13.30 -20.38
C LEU A 219 6.36 14.25 -20.03
N PHE A 220 7.46 14.18 -20.79
CA PHE A 220 8.59 15.12 -20.77
C PHE A 220 9.40 15.03 -22.08
#